data_AF-A0A1M7RI97-F1
#
_entry.id   AF-A0A1M7RI97-F1
#
_cell.length_a   1.000
_cell.length_b   1.000
_cell.length_c   1.000
_cell.angle_alpha   90.00
_cell.angle_beta   90.00
_cell.angle_gamma   90.00
#
_symmetry.space_group_name_H-M   'P 1'
#
loop_
_entity.id
_entity.type
_entity.pdbx_description
1 polymer ?
#
loop_
_entity_poly.entity_id
_entity_poly.type
_entity_poly.pdbx_seq_one_letter_code
_entity_poly.pdbx_strand_id
1 'polypeptide(L)'
;MEHQPDTGSDRSRQIVLAVALLRLAVGAVSSVQPTALPRALGIDSATAGRAAFITRMFASREIALALGAGWTVVGGGSASRPWLLASALADGADAVTLVAAARAGRVAKLPSYLAAAGAAAAVGAALWAVARPRR
;
A
#
# COMPACT_ATOMS: atom_id res chain seq x y z
N MET A 1 -16.16 -7.12 -37.93
CA MET A 1 -15.17 -6.41 -37.10
C MET A 1 -15.27 -6.97 -35.70
N GLU A 2 -14.40 -7.93 -35.38
CA GLU A 2 -14.34 -8.60 -34.07
C GLU A 2 -13.90 -7.59 -33.01
N HIS A 3 -14.75 -7.36 -32.02
CA HIS A 3 -14.47 -6.52 -30.87
C HIS A 3 -13.52 -7.29 -29.95
N GLN A 4 -12.22 -7.12 -30.15
CA GLN A 4 -11.21 -7.79 -29.33
C GLN A 4 -11.25 -7.20 -27.91
N PRO A 5 -11.55 -8.00 -26.87
CA PRO A 5 -11.73 -7.50 -25.52
C PRO A 5 -10.42 -6.92 -24.97
N ASP A 6 -10.48 -5.70 -24.44
CA ASP A 6 -9.34 -4.97 -23.88
C ASP A 6 -8.90 -5.51 -22.50
N THR A 7 -8.45 -6.77 -22.50
CA THR A 7 -8.05 -7.52 -21.29
C THR A 7 -6.94 -6.85 -20.48
N GLY A 8 -6.18 -5.93 -21.10
CA GLY A 8 -5.11 -5.19 -20.45
C GLY A 8 -5.64 -4.14 -19.47
N SER A 9 -6.56 -3.30 -19.92
CA SER A 9 -7.16 -2.25 -19.10
C SER A 9 -7.86 -2.84 -17.87
N ASP A 10 -8.62 -3.91 -18.07
CA ASP A 10 -9.37 -4.59 -16.99
C ASP A 10 -8.45 -5.19 -15.93
N ARG A 11 -7.37 -5.87 -16.34
CA ARG A 11 -6.39 -6.42 -15.40
C ARG A 11 -5.72 -5.32 -14.57
N SER A 12 -5.43 -4.17 -15.15
CA SER A 12 -4.84 -3.04 -14.41
C SER A 12 -5.78 -2.46 -13.37
N ARG A 13 -7.06 -2.33 -13.70
CA ARG A 13 -8.10 -1.90 -12.75
C ARG A 13 -8.26 -2.89 -11.61
N GLN A 14 -8.29 -4.19 -11.92
CA GLN A 14 -8.38 -5.25 -10.90
C GLN A 14 -7.18 -5.23 -9.95
N ILE A 15 -5.96 -5.10 -10.47
CA ILE A 15 -4.75 -5.04 -9.63
C ILE A 15 -4.75 -3.79 -8.76
N VAL A 16 -5.07 -2.62 -9.32
CA VAL A 16 -5.15 -1.37 -8.55
C VAL A 16 -6.22 -1.46 -7.46
N LEU A 17 -7.40 -2.02 -7.76
CA LEU A 17 -8.44 -2.27 -6.76
C LEU A 17 -7.96 -3.21 -5.66
N ALA A 18 -7.32 -4.32 -6.02
CA ALA A 18 -6.83 -5.29 -5.04
C ALA A 18 -5.83 -4.65 -4.07
N VAL A 19 -4.88 -3.86 -4.59
CA VAL A 19 -3.90 -3.12 -3.78
C VAL A 19 -4.59 -2.07 -2.91
N ALA A 20 -5.53 -1.30 -3.48
CA ALA A 20 -6.27 -0.28 -2.74
C ALA A 20 -7.10 -0.89 -1.59
N LEU A 21 -7.78 -2.02 -1.84
CA LEU A 21 -8.57 -2.73 -0.83
C LEU A 21 -7.70 -3.31 0.29
N LEU A 22 -6.56 -3.91 -0.06
CA LEU A 22 -5.60 -4.40 0.95
C LEU A 22 -5.10 -3.25 1.83
N ARG A 23 -4.71 -2.14 1.21
CA ARG A 23 -4.27 -0.93 1.91
C ARG A 23 -5.35 -0.37 2.83
N LEU A 24 -6.58 -0.31 2.34
CA LEU A 24 -7.74 0.11 3.13
C LEU A 24 -7.97 -0.80 4.34
N ALA A 25 -7.86 -2.12 4.16
CA ALA A 25 -8.00 -3.08 5.25
C ALA A 25 -6.88 -2.91 6.30
N VAL A 26 -5.62 -2.77 5.86
CA VAL A 26 -4.48 -2.52 6.75
C VAL A 26 -4.67 -1.20 7.52
N GLY A 27 -5.10 -0.14 6.85
CA GLY A 27 -5.39 1.15 7.47
C GLY A 27 -6.58 1.08 8.45
N ALA A 28 -7.66 0.39 8.11
CA ALA A 28 -8.81 0.22 8.99
C ALA A 28 -8.42 -0.53 10.27
N VAL A 29 -7.74 -1.68 10.13
CA VAL A 29 -7.25 -2.47 11.27
C VAL A 29 -6.28 -1.65 12.12
N SER A 30 -5.33 -0.95 11.49
CA SER A 30 -4.34 -0.14 12.21
C SER A 30 -4.94 1.10 12.89
N SER A 31 -6.11 1.58 12.44
CA SER A 31 -6.85 2.66 13.11
C SER A 31 -7.53 2.16 14.39
N VAL A 32 -8.21 1.00 14.30
CA VAL A 32 -8.97 0.40 15.41
C VAL A 32 -8.04 -0.27 16.43
N GLN A 33 -7.03 -1.00 15.95
CA GLN A 33 -6.06 -1.75 16.75
C GLN A 33 -4.62 -1.28 16.44
N PRO A 34 -4.21 -0.10 16.93
CA PRO A 34 -2.93 0.53 16.56
C PRO A 34 -1.69 -0.19 17.09
N THR A 35 -1.86 -1.22 17.92
CA THR A 35 -0.77 -2.07 18.42
C THR A 35 -0.60 -3.36 17.60
N ALA A 36 -1.57 -3.75 16.78
CA ALA A 36 -1.53 -5.02 16.05
C ALA A 36 -0.36 -5.08 15.06
N LEU A 37 -0.20 -4.03 14.23
CA LEU A 37 0.84 -3.98 13.21
C LEU A 37 2.26 -3.94 13.81
N PRO A 38 2.59 -3.06 14.79
CA PRO A 38 3.89 -3.11 15.47
C PRO A 38 4.20 -4.48 16.09
N ARG A 39 3.21 -5.11 16.73
CA ARG A 39 3.38 -6.43 17.36
C ARG A 39 3.62 -7.54 16.34
N ALA A 40 2.97 -7.49 15.18
CA ALA A 40 3.23 -8.42 14.07
C ALA A 40 4.67 -8.28 13.54
N LEU A 41 5.28 -7.09 13.69
CA LEU A 41 6.69 -6.84 13.40
C LEU A 41 7.62 -7.19 14.58
N GLY A 42 7.12 -7.84 15.63
CA GLY A 42 7.92 -8.27 16.79
C GLY A 42 8.25 -7.16 17.79
N ILE A 43 7.57 -6.00 17.71
CA ILE A 43 7.70 -4.94 18.71
C ILE A 43 6.93 -5.33 19.98
N ASP A 44 7.53 -5.09 21.15
CA ASP A 44 6.91 -5.38 22.44
C ASP A 44 5.65 -4.53 22.70
N SER A 45 4.79 -4.99 23.62
CA SER A 45 3.51 -4.35 23.91
C SER A 45 3.64 -2.89 24.36
N ALA A 46 4.67 -2.56 25.15
CA ALA A 46 4.84 -1.24 25.74
C ALA A 46 5.31 -0.25 24.66
N THR A 47 6.30 -0.63 23.86
CA THR A 47 6.77 0.18 22.72
C THR A 47 5.69 0.31 21.65
N ALA A 48 4.94 -0.76 21.35
CA ALA A 48 3.80 -0.71 20.43
C ALA A 48 2.71 0.27 20.91
N GLY A 49 2.44 0.30 22.23
CA GLY A 49 1.52 1.26 22.83
C GLY A 49 1.99 2.71 22.67
N ARG A 50 3.29 2.97 22.86
CA ARG A 50 3.89 4.31 22.66
C ARG A 50 3.84 4.75 21.19
N ALA A 51 3.92 3.80 20.26
CA ALA A 51 3.83 4.07 18.83
C ALA A 51 2.39 4.25 18.31
N ALA A 52 1.36 4.05 19.13
CA ALA A 52 -0.03 3.99 18.67
C ALA A 52 -0.49 5.24 17.91
N PHE A 53 -0.07 6.43 18.33
CA PHE A 53 -0.36 7.67 17.62
C PHE A 53 0.22 7.66 16.19
N ILE A 54 1.48 7.25 16.04
CA ILE A 54 2.15 7.16 14.74
C ILE A 54 1.51 6.08 13.87
N THR A 55 1.14 4.92 14.44
CA THR A 55 0.40 3.87 13.72
C THR A 55 -0.94 4.40 13.19
N ARG A 56 -1.65 5.25 13.95
CA ARG A 56 -2.90 5.88 13.48
C ARG A 56 -2.66 6.91 12.38
N MET A 57 -1.59 7.70 12.44
CA MET A 57 -1.23 8.60 11.33
C MET A 57 -0.88 7.82 10.05
N PHE A 58 -0.10 6.74 10.18
CA PHE A 58 0.14 5.78 9.11
C PHE A 58 -1.19 5.27 8.55
N ALA A 59 -2.09 4.79 9.42
CA ALA A 59 -3.38 4.27 9.03
C ALA A 59 -4.25 5.28 8.24
N SER A 60 -4.28 6.55 8.68
CA SER A 60 -4.98 7.62 7.97
C SER A 60 -4.40 7.85 6.57
N ARG A 61 -3.07 7.79 6.42
CA ARG A 61 -2.39 7.88 5.12
C ARG A 61 -2.79 6.71 4.21
N GLU A 62 -2.76 5.49 4.75
CA GLU A 62 -3.13 4.29 3.99
C GLU A 62 -4.57 4.37 3.47
N ILE A 63 -5.51 4.81 4.30
CA ILE A 63 -6.92 5.00 3.91
C ILE A 63 -7.03 6.08 2.82
N ALA A 64 -6.37 7.24 2.99
CA ALA A 64 -6.43 8.32 2.01
C ALA A 64 -5.88 7.89 0.64
N LEU A 65 -4.72 7.22 0.62
CA LEU A 65 -4.11 6.69 -0.61
C LEU A 65 -4.99 5.61 -1.24
N ALA A 66 -5.61 4.73 -0.45
CA ALA A 66 -6.54 3.71 -0.94
C ALA A 66 -7.78 4.33 -1.60
N LEU A 67 -8.37 5.37 -1.00
CA LEU A 67 -9.51 6.07 -1.57
C LEU A 67 -9.13 6.81 -2.87
N GLY A 68 -7.98 7.48 -2.88
CA GLY A 68 -7.45 8.13 -4.07
C GLY A 68 -7.15 7.15 -5.20
N ALA A 69 -6.54 6.00 -4.88
CA ALA A 69 -6.29 4.91 -5.81
C ALA A 69 -7.61 4.27 -6.31
N GLY A 70 -8.60 4.07 -5.45
CA GLY A 70 -9.92 3.54 -5.81
C GLY A 70 -10.70 4.49 -6.74
N TRP A 71 -10.60 5.80 -6.49
CA TRP A 71 -11.15 6.82 -7.38
C TRP A 71 -10.59 6.71 -8.80
N THR A 72 -9.36 6.23 -8.95
CA THR A 72 -8.77 6.03 -10.28
C THR A 72 -9.46 4.97 -11.13
N VAL A 73 -10.10 4.01 -10.46
CA VAL A 73 -10.76 2.89 -11.11
C VAL A 73 -12.21 3.23 -11.42
N VAL A 74 -12.87 3.98 -10.54
CA VAL A 74 -14.28 4.39 -10.69
C VAL A 74 -14.42 5.62 -11.59
N GLY A 75 -13.55 6.63 -11.44
CA GLY A 75 -13.69 7.93 -12.09
C GLY A 75 -12.98 8.08 -13.44
N GLY A 76 -12.12 7.13 -13.84
CA GLY A 76 -11.53 7.03 -15.19
C GLY A 76 -10.58 8.16 -15.66
N GLY A 77 -10.44 9.27 -14.92
CA GLY A 77 -9.76 10.49 -15.40
C GLY A 77 -8.24 10.58 -15.15
N SER A 78 -7.59 11.55 -15.80
CA SER A 78 -6.15 11.88 -15.66
C SER A 78 -5.73 12.30 -14.24
N ALA A 79 -6.66 12.80 -13.42
CA ALA A 79 -6.50 13.13 -12.00
C ALA A 79 -6.06 11.94 -11.13
N SER A 80 -6.05 10.74 -11.71
CA SER A 80 -5.71 9.47 -11.08
C SER A 80 -4.23 9.16 -10.95
N ARG A 81 -3.40 9.64 -11.89
CA ARG A 81 -1.96 9.31 -11.92
C ARG A 81 -1.21 9.80 -10.69
N PRO A 82 -1.46 11.02 -10.16
CA PRO A 82 -0.82 11.49 -8.94
C PRO A 82 -1.06 10.56 -7.74
N TRP A 83 -2.26 10.00 -7.59
CA TRP A 83 -2.59 9.09 -6.48
C TRP A 83 -1.84 7.75 -6.56
N LEU A 84 -1.71 7.19 -7.77
CA LEU A 84 -0.90 5.98 -7.97
C LEU A 84 0.58 6.23 -7.72
N LEU A 85 1.12 7.37 -8.17
CA LEU A 85 2.51 7.75 -7.91
C LEU A 85 2.77 8.03 -6.43
N ALA A 86 1.87 8.73 -5.75
CA ALA A 86 1.95 8.96 -4.31
C ALA A 86 1.91 7.64 -3.54
N SER A 87 1.08 6.68 -3.96
CA SER A 87 1.03 5.33 -3.39
C SER A 87 2.35 4.59 -3.58
N ALA A 88 2.92 4.61 -4.79
CA ALA A 88 4.21 4.01 -5.09
C ALA A 88 5.35 4.62 -4.25
N LEU A 89 5.36 5.93 -4.05
CA LEU A 89 6.35 6.59 -3.21
C LEU A 89 6.22 6.19 -1.74
N ALA A 90 4.99 6.12 -1.21
CA ALA A 90 4.73 5.69 0.15
C ALA A 90 5.17 4.23 0.37
N ASP A 91 4.78 3.32 -0.54
CA ASP A 91 5.13 1.90 -0.45
C ASP A 91 6.64 1.68 -0.57
N GLY A 92 7.31 2.44 -1.45
CA GLY A 92 8.77 2.42 -1.55
C GLY A 92 9.45 2.88 -0.26
N ALA A 93 8.98 3.96 0.36
CA ALA A 93 9.49 4.45 1.62
C ALA A 93 9.28 3.45 2.77
N ASP A 94 8.11 2.81 2.82
CA ASP A 94 7.79 1.78 3.81
C ASP A 94 8.69 0.55 3.63
N ALA A 95 8.89 0.08 2.39
CA ALA A 95 9.76 -1.05 2.08
C ALA A 95 11.21 -0.79 2.54
N VAL A 96 11.75 0.39 2.23
CA VAL A 96 13.09 0.81 2.67
C VAL A 96 13.17 0.87 4.19
N THR A 97 12.16 1.45 4.85
CA THR A 97 12.12 1.61 6.30
C THR A 97 12.06 0.26 7.01
N LEU A 98 11.23 -0.67 6.52
CA LEU A 98 11.11 -2.04 7.06
C LEU A 98 12.43 -2.81 6.91
N VAL A 99 13.07 -2.75 5.74
CA VAL A 99 14.37 -3.40 5.52
C VAL A 99 15.44 -2.80 6.42
N ALA A 100 15.51 -1.46 6.53
CA ALA A 100 16.47 -0.79 7.39
C ALA A 100 16.26 -1.13 8.87
N ALA A 101 15.01 -1.16 9.34
CA ALA A 101 14.68 -1.54 10.71
C ALA A 101 15.03 -3.00 11.01
N ALA A 102 14.74 -3.92 10.07
CA ALA A 102 15.07 -5.34 10.19
C ALA A 102 16.58 -5.59 10.23
N ARG A 103 17.35 -4.88 9.38
CA ARG A 103 18.82 -4.93 9.37
C ARG A 103 19.42 -4.41 10.67
N ALA A 104 18.82 -3.37 11.25
CA ALA A 104 19.22 -2.81 12.53
C ALA A 104 18.75 -3.63 13.75
N GLY A 105 18.03 -4.74 13.55
CA GLY A 105 17.52 -5.58 14.64
C GLY A 105 16.42 -4.92 15.49
N ARG A 106 15.79 -3.83 14.99
CA ARG A 106 14.73 -3.10 15.70
C ARG A 106 13.36 -3.75 15.58
N VAL A 107 13.20 -4.65 14.61
CA VAL A 107 11.97 -5.41 14.31
C VAL A 107 12.35 -6.82 13.88
N ALA A 108 11.39 -7.75 13.94
CA ALA A 108 11.55 -9.12 13.50
C ALA A 108 11.83 -9.18 11.99
N LYS A 109 12.89 -9.90 11.61
CA LYS A 109 13.42 -9.91 10.23
C LYS A 109 12.41 -10.47 9.21
N LEU A 110 11.93 -11.69 9.45
CA LEU A 110 11.05 -12.38 8.51
C LEU A 110 9.77 -11.59 8.18
N PRO A 111 8.93 -11.19 9.15
CA PRO A 111 7.71 -10.44 8.83
C PRO A 111 8.01 -9.09 8.18
N SER A 112 9.11 -8.42 8.57
CA SER A 112 9.50 -7.14 7.97
C SER A 112 9.94 -7.27 6.51
N TYR A 113 10.69 -8.32 6.16
CA TYR A 113 11.09 -8.58 4.78
C TYR A 113 9.90 -9.01 3.91
N LEU A 114 8.97 -9.80 4.45
CA LEU A 114 7.74 -10.14 3.73
C LEU A 114 6.88 -8.91 3.47
N ALA A 115 6.70 -8.04 4.48
CA ALA A 115 5.99 -6.78 4.31
C ALA A 115 6.68 -5.85 3.30
N ALA A 116 8.02 -5.75 3.34
CA ALA A 116 8.79 -4.96 2.38
C ALA A 116 8.68 -5.51 0.95
N ALA A 117 8.67 -6.83 0.77
CA ALA A 117 8.47 -7.46 -0.53
C ALA A 117 7.06 -7.17 -1.07
N GLY A 118 6.03 -7.24 -0.21
CA GLY A 118 4.66 -6.85 -0.57
C GLY A 118 4.56 -5.39 -1.00
N ALA A 119 5.18 -4.48 -0.25
CA ALA A 119 5.24 -3.07 -0.60
C ALA A 119 5.97 -2.83 -1.93
N ALA A 120 7.11 -3.49 -2.17
CA ALA A 120 7.82 -3.41 -3.45
C ALA A 120 6.98 -3.94 -4.63
N ALA A 121 6.19 -5.00 -4.44
CA ALA A 121 5.26 -5.48 -5.45
C ALA A 121 4.14 -4.46 -5.74
N ALA A 122 3.63 -3.78 -4.71
CA ALA A 122 2.64 -2.71 -4.86
C ALA A 122 3.19 -1.51 -5.67
N VAL A 123 4.47 -1.14 -5.45
CA VAL A 123 5.17 -0.16 -6.30
C VAL A 123 5.15 -0.58 -7.77
N GLY A 124 5.54 -1.83 -8.05
CA GLY A 124 5.54 -2.37 -9.42
C GLY A 124 4.15 -2.32 -10.06
N ALA A 125 3.11 -2.69 -9.31
CA ALA A 125 1.72 -2.61 -9.76
C ALA A 125 1.28 -1.18 -10.09
N ALA A 126 1.59 -0.21 -9.22
CA ALA A 126 1.25 1.19 -9.41
C ALA A 126 1.95 1.79 -10.63
N LEU A 127 3.26 1.56 -10.78
CA LEU A 127 4.04 2.05 -11.91
C LEU A 127 3.57 1.43 -13.23
N TRP A 128 3.26 0.13 -13.23
CA TRP A 128 2.71 -0.55 -14.39
C TRP A 128 1.34 0.02 -14.81
N ALA A 129 0.47 0.32 -13.85
CA ALA A 129 -0.82 0.96 -14.12
C ALA A 129 -0.65 2.40 -14.66
N VAL A 130 0.35 3.15 -14.17
CA VAL A 130 0.65 4.51 -14.67
C VAL A 130 1.20 4.48 -16.11
N ALA A 131 2.05 3.50 -16.43
CA ALA A 131 2.71 3.39 -17.73
C ALA A 131 1.76 2.98 -18.87
N ARG A 132 0.55 2.50 -18.57
CA ARG A 132 -0.40 2.11 -19.61
C ARG A 132 -1.09 3.33 -20.22
N PRO A 133 -1.09 3.47 -21.56
CA PRO A 133 -1.91 4.46 -22.23
C PRO A 133 -3.39 4.12 -22.00
N ARG A 134 -4.18 5.11 -21.57
CA ARG A 134 -5.65 5.01 -21.56
C ARG A 134 -6.13 5.48 -22.93
N ARG A 135 -6.79 4.61 -23.69
CA ARG A 135 -7.56 4.98 -24.89
C ARG A 135 -8.95 5.43 -24.47
#